data_AF-A0A1H2SMU5-F1
#
_entry.id   AF-A0A1H2SMU5-F1
#
_cell.length_a   1.000
_cell.length_b   1.000
_cell.length_c   1.000
_cell.angle_alpha   90.00
_cell.angle_beta   90.00
_cell.angle_gamma   90.00
#
_symmetry.space_group_name_H-M   'P 1'
#
loop_
_entity.id
_entity.type
_entity.pdbx_description
1 polymer ?
#
loop_
_entity_poly.entity_id
_entity_poly.type
_entity_poly.pdbx_seq_one_letter_code
_entity_poly.pdbx_strand_id
1 'polypeptide(L)'
;MGNYGDWLVMVVAGGLILFWLYRMFYRWLHEPPGMNTKLLISDAEDVRDDDINVQFLEKAGYEVTHGKYRIPIEIDLDGTKLHSRLFIDLFAEKDGKHYIVKTARERMPIDWTGSGVRDRLLVYALLLPECEGVLFVDHKELTIRIITFRFGS
;
A
#
# COMPACT_ATOMS: atom_id res chain seq x y z
N MET A 1 -22.79 -20.95 -41.91
CA MET A 1 -22.98 -20.60 -40.48
C MET A 1 -21.64 -20.14 -39.86
N GLY A 2 -20.98 -19.13 -40.45
CA GLY A 2 -19.63 -18.69 -40.03
C GLY A 2 -19.51 -17.21 -39.63
N ASN A 3 -20.37 -16.33 -40.14
CA ASN A 3 -20.27 -14.88 -39.88
C ASN A 3 -20.80 -14.44 -38.50
N TYR A 4 -21.79 -15.14 -37.95
CA TYR A 4 -22.39 -14.72 -36.67
C TYR A 4 -21.49 -15.01 -35.48
N GLY A 5 -20.71 -16.11 -35.54
CA GLY A 5 -19.74 -16.44 -34.49
C GLY A 5 -18.58 -15.44 -34.47
N ASP A 6 -18.05 -15.09 -35.64
CA ASP A 6 -16.93 -14.16 -35.77
C ASP A 6 -17.31 -12.73 -35.32
N TRP A 7 -18.50 -12.26 -35.73
CA TRP A 7 -19.02 -10.97 -35.27
C TRP A 7 -19.25 -10.93 -33.76
N LEU A 8 -19.79 -12.01 -33.17
CA LEU A 8 -20.03 -12.09 -31.74
C LEU A 8 -18.72 -12.14 -30.93
N VAL A 9 -17.73 -12.88 -31.41
CA VAL A 9 -16.38 -12.90 -30.82
C VAL A 9 -15.73 -11.52 -30.90
N MET A 10 -15.86 -10.81 -32.03
CA MET A 10 -15.29 -9.47 -32.19
C MET A 10 -15.94 -8.44 -31.25
N VAL A 11 -17.26 -8.51 -31.06
CA VAL A 11 -17.99 -7.63 -30.12
C VAL A 11 -17.60 -7.93 -28.67
N VAL A 12 -17.50 -9.21 -28.29
CA VAL A 12 -17.11 -9.60 -26.93
C VAL A 12 -15.66 -9.22 -26.63
N ALA A 13 -14.74 -9.49 -27.57
CA ALA A 13 -13.34 -9.13 -27.42
C ALA A 13 -13.16 -7.60 -27.37
N GLY A 14 -13.85 -6.86 -28.24
CA GLY A 14 -13.84 -5.39 -28.22
C GLY A 14 -14.41 -4.82 -26.92
N GLY A 15 -15.49 -5.39 -26.40
CA GLY A 15 -16.07 -5.02 -25.11
C GLY A 15 -15.13 -5.28 -23.94
N LEU A 16 -14.43 -6.42 -23.93
CA LEU A 16 -13.42 -6.73 -22.92
C LEU A 16 -12.24 -5.76 -22.98
N ILE A 17 -11.74 -5.42 -24.17
CA ILE A 17 -10.66 -4.45 -24.36
C ILE A 17 -11.08 -3.06 -23.90
N LEU A 18 -12.28 -2.60 -24.28
CA LEU A 18 -12.83 -1.32 -23.83
C LEU A 18 -13.02 -1.28 -22.32
N PHE A 19 -13.49 -2.36 -21.70
CA PHE A 19 -13.61 -2.47 -20.25
C PHE A 19 -12.23 -2.42 -19.57
N TRP A 20 -11.23 -3.11 -20.13
CA TRP A 20 -9.86 -3.08 -19.64
C TRP A 20 -9.22 -1.70 -19.77
N LEU A 21 -9.36 -1.05 -20.94
CA LEU A 21 -8.89 0.31 -21.17
C LEU A 21 -9.60 1.31 -20.28
N TYR A 22 -10.92 1.17 -20.10
CA TYR A 22 -11.69 1.99 -19.18
C TYR A 22 -11.18 1.83 -17.75
N ARG A 23 -10.96 0.59 -17.27
CA ARG A 23 -10.42 0.33 -15.94
C ARG A 23 -9.01 0.90 -15.78
N MET A 24 -8.13 0.70 -16.75
CA MET A 24 -6.76 1.21 -16.74
C MET A 24 -6.74 2.75 -16.75
N PHE A 25 -7.55 3.37 -17.61
CA PHE A 25 -7.67 4.81 -17.72
C PHE A 25 -8.34 5.42 -16.48
N TYR A 26 -9.35 4.77 -15.92
CA TYR A 26 -10.01 5.22 -14.69
C TYR A 26 -9.06 5.16 -13.49
N ARG A 27 -8.22 4.12 -13.40
CA ARG A 27 -7.15 4.00 -12.40
C ARG A 27 -6.11 5.10 -12.58
N TRP A 28 -5.62 5.31 -13.80
CA TRP A 28 -4.65 6.38 -14.12
C TRP A 28 -5.21 7.78 -13.84
N LEU A 29 -6.48 8.02 -14.13
CA LEU A 29 -7.14 9.32 -13.95
C LEU A 29 -7.46 9.62 -12.48
N HIS A 30 -7.68 8.59 -11.65
CA HIS A 30 -7.95 8.73 -10.22
C HIS A 30 -6.71 8.49 -9.34
N GLU A 31 -5.50 8.37 -9.91
CA GLU A 31 -4.27 8.55 -9.14
C GLU A 31 -4.32 9.96 -8.52
N PRO A 32 -4.50 10.10 -7.19
CA PRO A 32 -4.54 11.43 -6.60
C PRO A 32 -3.17 12.09 -6.81
N PRO A 33 -3.13 13.36 -7.22
CA PRO A 33 -1.87 14.07 -7.43
C PRO A 33 -1.20 14.32 -6.08
N GLY A 34 -0.36 13.38 -5.66
CA GLY A 34 0.49 13.43 -4.46
C GLY A 34 1.96 13.27 -4.86
N MET A 35 2.50 14.25 -5.58
CA MET A 35 3.79 14.19 -6.27
C MET A 35 5.03 14.28 -5.34
N ASN A 36 4.87 14.05 -4.03
CA ASN A 36 5.98 13.96 -3.06
C ASN A 36 6.27 12.50 -2.65
N THR A 37 5.28 11.62 -2.74
CA THR A 37 5.41 10.18 -2.45
C THR A 37 6.31 9.49 -3.47
N LYS A 38 6.30 9.96 -4.72
CA LYS A 38 7.09 9.37 -5.82
C LYS A 38 8.62 9.52 -5.63
N LEU A 39 9.06 10.59 -4.95
CA LEU A 39 10.47 10.80 -4.60
C LEU A 39 10.90 10.01 -3.36
N LEU A 40 9.96 9.71 -2.46
CA LEU A 40 10.23 8.81 -1.33
C LEU A 40 10.24 7.36 -1.80
N ILE A 41 9.27 6.96 -2.64
CA ILE A 41 9.11 5.57 -3.07
C ILE A 41 10.07 5.17 -4.21
N SER A 42 10.78 6.12 -4.85
CA SER A 42 11.74 5.78 -5.92
C SER A 42 12.85 4.83 -5.48
N ASP A 43 13.17 4.83 -4.18
CA ASP A 43 14.17 3.95 -3.57
C ASP A 43 13.54 2.76 -2.83
N ALA A 44 12.24 2.51 -3.00
CA ALA A 44 11.60 1.30 -2.49
C ALA A 44 12.13 0.08 -3.24
N GLU A 45 12.31 -1.03 -2.51
CA GLU A 45 12.67 -2.30 -3.12
C GLU A 45 11.53 -2.76 -4.05
N ASP A 46 11.87 -3.51 -5.10
CA ASP A 46 10.89 -4.18 -5.94
C ASP A 46 10.04 -5.15 -5.12
N VAL A 47 8.79 -5.35 -5.56
CA VAL A 47 7.90 -6.32 -4.93
C VAL A 47 8.47 -7.73 -5.14
N ARG A 48 8.47 -8.50 -4.07
CA ARG A 48 8.90 -9.89 -4.06
C ARG A 48 7.68 -10.80 -4.07
N ASP A 49 7.39 -11.40 -5.21
CA ASP A 49 6.23 -12.30 -5.40
C ASP A 49 6.28 -13.55 -4.50
N ASP A 50 7.47 -13.92 -4.02
CA ASP A 50 7.68 -15.03 -3.09
C ASP A 50 7.36 -14.68 -1.62
N ASP A 51 7.08 -13.41 -1.31
CA ASP A 51 6.74 -12.99 0.06
C ASP A 51 5.30 -13.41 0.43
N ILE A 52 5.19 -14.14 1.55
CA ILE A 52 3.92 -14.65 2.07
C ILE A 52 2.93 -13.51 2.38
N ASN A 53 3.42 -12.35 2.82
CA ASN A 53 2.56 -11.20 3.13
C ASN A 53 2.01 -10.56 1.86
N VAL A 54 2.78 -10.58 0.76
CA VAL A 54 2.32 -10.11 -0.56
C VAL A 54 1.18 -11.01 -1.04
N GLN A 55 1.40 -12.33 -1.06
CA GLN A 55 0.37 -13.28 -1.47
C GLN A 55 -0.88 -13.21 -0.59
N PHE A 56 -0.71 -12.96 0.71
CA PHE A 56 -1.83 -12.83 1.64
C PHE A 56 -2.67 -11.57 1.37
N LEU A 57 -2.01 -10.44 1.09
CA LEU A 57 -2.65 -9.20 0.68
C LEU A 57 -3.38 -9.35 -0.66
N GLU A 58 -2.75 -9.97 -1.64
CA GLU A 58 -3.35 -10.23 -2.97
C GLU A 58 -4.59 -11.12 -2.89
N LYS A 59 -4.53 -12.18 -2.08
CA LYS A 59 -5.71 -13.03 -1.79
C LYS A 59 -6.85 -12.25 -1.12
N ALA A 60 -6.54 -11.20 -0.38
CA ALA A 60 -7.53 -10.30 0.22
C ALA A 60 -8.00 -9.15 -0.72
N GLY A 61 -7.53 -9.16 -1.97
CA GLY A 61 -7.91 -8.21 -3.02
C GLY A 61 -7.15 -6.90 -2.99
N TYR A 62 -5.96 -6.86 -2.38
CA TYR A 62 -5.03 -5.74 -2.47
C TYR A 62 -4.01 -5.97 -3.59
N GLU A 63 -3.62 -4.92 -4.30
CA GLU A 63 -2.50 -4.94 -5.24
C GLU A 63 -1.26 -4.40 -4.52
N VAL A 64 -0.19 -5.19 -4.38
CA VAL A 64 1.05 -4.70 -3.77
C VAL A 64 1.85 -3.96 -4.83
N THR A 65 2.10 -2.67 -4.61
CA THR A 65 2.71 -1.80 -5.64
C THR A 65 4.22 -1.69 -5.47
N HIS A 66 4.71 -1.65 -4.23
CA HIS A 66 6.14 -1.52 -3.92
C HIS A 66 6.51 -2.38 -2.72
N GLY A 67 7.76 -2.85 -2.72
CA GLY A 67 8.34 -3.63 -1.65
C GLY A 67 8.74 -2.78 -0.45
N LYS A 68 9.70 -3.30 0.30
CA LYS A 68 10.17 -2.67 1.52
C LYS A 68 10.88 -1.35 1.21
N TYR A 69 10.58 -0.34 2.01
CA TYR A 69 11.23 0.96 1.90
C TYR A 69 11.87 1.39 3.22
N ARG A 70 13.13 1.81 3.15
CA ARG A 70 13.91 2.31 4.29
C ARG A 70 14.02 3.82 4.21
N ILE A 71 13.45 4.50 5.19
CA ILE A 71 13.51 5.97 5.30
C ILE A 71 14.65 6.32 6.26
N PRO A 72 15.79 6.85 5.79
CA PRO A 72 16.84 7.36 6.67
C PRO A 72 16.36 8.64 7.36
N ILE A 73 16.71 8.79 8.64
CA ILE A 73 16.40 10.00 9.41
C ILE A 73 17.70 10.47 10.07
N GLU A 74 18.08 11.72 9.79
CA GLU A 74 19.12 12.43 10.52
C GLU A 74 18.44 13.36 11.54
N ILE A 75 18.92 13.33 12.77
CA ILE A 75 18.36 14.09 13.89
C ILE A 75 19.52 14.91 14.46
N ASP A 76 19.37 16.23 14.51
CA ASP A 76 20.28 17.08 15.26
C ASP A 76 19.78 17.20 16.70
N LEU A 77 20.59 16.76 17.66
CA LEU A 77 20.33 16.88 19.08
C LEU A 77 21.41 17.75 19.71
N ASP A 78 21.10 19.04 19.87
CA ASP A 78 21.99 20.05 20.45
C ASP A 78 23.39 20.06 19.79
N GLY A 79 23.44 19.99 18.47
CA GLY A 79 24.67 19.94 17.67
C GLY A 79 25.28 18.54 17.53
N THR A 80 24.71 17.53 18.19
CA THR A 80 25.08 16.12 18.00
C THR A 80 24.21 15.51 16.91
N LYS A 81 24.82 15.08 15.81
CA LYS A 81 24.13 14.34 14.76
C LYS A 81 23.86 12.90 15.17
N LEU A 82 22.58 12.54 15.22
CA LEU A 82 22.09 11.18 15.42
C LEU A 82 21.50 10.65 14.11
N HIS A 83 21.61 9.36 13.91
CA HIS A 83 21.02 8.69 12.75
C HIS A 83 20.03 7.62 13.20
N SER A 84 18.86 7.67 12.60
CA SER A 84 17.78 6.70 12.79
C SER A 84 17.21 6.29 11.44
N ARG A 85 16.20 5.43 11.47
CA ARG A 85 15.50 4.97 10.28
C ARG A 85 14.11 4.48 10.61
N LEU A 86 13.19 4.71 9.69
CA LEU A 86 11.89 4.04 9.65
C LEU A 86 11.88 3.01 8.51
N PHE A 87 10.98 2.04 8.64
CA PHE A 87 10.76 1.04 7.60
C PHE A 87 9.28 0.96 7.29
N ILE A 88 8.94 1.08 6.02
CA ILE A 88 7.66 0.66 5.48
C ILE A 88 7.89 -0.74 4.91
N ASP A 89 7.05 -1.70 5.28
CA ASP A 89 7.31 -3.10 4.89
C ASP A 89 6.85 -3.35 3.45
N LEU A 90 5.68 -2.83 3.06
CA LEU A 90 5.16 -2.85 1.68
C LEU A 90 4.25 -1.62 1.44
N PHE A 91 3.92 -1.38 0.19
CA PHE A 91 2.83 -0.49 -0.23
C PHE A 91 1.74 -1.30 -0.92
N ALA A 92 0.48 -1.02 -0.60
CA ALA A 92 -0.66 -1.72 -1.18
C ALA A 92 -1.73 -0.76 -1.66
N GLU A 93 -2.47 -1.15 -2.69
CA GLU A 93 -3.60 -0.44 -3.23
C GLU A 93 -4.84 -1.33 -3.20
N LYS A 94 -6.01 -0.75 -2.90
CA LYS A 94 -7.30 -1.41 -3.08
C LYS A 94 -8.36 -0.39 -3.40
N ASP A 95 -9.12 -0.64 -4.48
CA ASP A 95 -10.18 0.24 -4.97
C ASP A 95 -9.72 1.69 -5.19
N GLY A 96 -8.50 1.87 -5.72
CA GLY A 96 -7.89 3.19 -5.96
C GLY A 96 -7.39 3.90 -4.70
N LYS A 97 -7.43 3.25 -3.54
CA LYS A 97 -6.91 3.79 -2.28
C LYS A 97 -5.55 3.18 -1.96
N HIS A 98 -4.60 4.03 -1.61
CA HIS A 98 -3.25 3.59 -1.22
C HIS A 98 -3.13 3.41 0.29
N TYR A 99 -2.33 2.43 0.68
CA TYR A 99 -2.08 2.08 2.07
C TYR A 99 -0.61 1.76 2.31
N ILE A 100 -0.15 2.12 3.50
CA ILE A 100 1.14 1.70 4.03
C ILE A 100 0.96 0.36 4.71
N VAL A 101 1.81 -0.62 4.42
CA VAL A 101 1.74 -1.93 5.06
C VAL A 101 2.81 -2.05 6.14
N LYS A 102 2.39 -2.51 7.32
CA LYS A 102 3.23 -2.93 8.44
C LYS A 102 2.95 -4.39 8.76
N THR A 103 3.98 -5.23 8.68
CA THR A 103 3.85 -6.66 8.97
C THR A 103 4.08 -6.94 10.45
N ALA A 104 3.34 -7.90 11.00
CA ALA A 104 3.49 -8.37 12.37
C ALA A 104 4.88 -8.98 12.57
N ARG A 105 5.50 -8.71 13.73
CA ARG A 105 6.81 -9.24 14.11
C ARG A 105 6.75 -9.72 15.56
N GLU A 106 7.11 -10.98 15.80
CA GLU A 106 7.07 -11.59 17.13
C GLU A 106 7.82 -10.80 18.19
N ARG A 107 8.99 -10.24 17.83
CA ARG A 107 9.83 -9.45 18.74
C ARG A 107 9.34 -8.02 18.99
N MET A 108 8.32 -7.56 18.26
CA MET A 108 7.78 -6.20 18.38
C MET A 108 6.25 -6.21 18.24
N PRO A 109 5.54 -6.84 19.18
CA PRO A 109 4.08 -6.83 19.17
C PRO A 109 3.55 -5.41 19.34
N ILE A 110 2.37 -5.16 18.78
CA ILE A 110 1.64 -3.91 18.99
C ILE A 110 0.74 -4.09 20.19
N ASP A 111 0.83 -3.15 21.14
CA ASP A 111 -0.21 -3.01 22.15
C ASP A 111 -1.45 -2.40 21.49
N TRP A 112 -2.57 -3.13 21.53
CA TRP A 112 -3.82 -2.75 20.87
C TRP A 112 -4.64 -1.73 21.66
N THR A 113 -4.01 -1.00 22.58
CA THR A 113 -4.56 0.23 23.17
C THR A 113 -4.45 1.41 22.20
N GLY A 114 -5.22 2.47 22.45
CA GLY A 114 -5.15 3.69 21.63
C GLY A 114 -3.76 4.33 21.62
N SER A 115 -3.09 4.37 22.77
CA SER A 115 -1.70 4.85 22.88
C SER A 115 -0.70 3.93 22.18
N GLY A 116 -0.85 2.62 22.30
CA GLY A 116 0.04 1.66 21.65
C GLY A 116 -0.04 1.74 20.12
N VAL A 117 -1.25 1.82 19.57
CA VAL A 117 -1.47 2.02 18.13
C VAL A 117 -0.93 3.38 17.67
N ARG A 118 -1.19 4.46 18.43
CA ARG A 118 -0.68 5.81 18.14
C ARG A 118 0.85 5.80 18.09
N ASP A 119 1.51 5.36 19.15
CA ASP A 119 2.97 5.46 19.28
C ASP A 119 3.70 4.62 18.22
N ARG A 120 3.05 3.55 17.74
CA ARG A 120 3.63 2.65 16.75
C ARG A 120 3.33 3.01 15.31
N LEU A 121 2.11 3.44 15.01
CA LEU A 121 1.59 3.54 13.64
C LEU A 121 1.30 4.98 13.18
N LEU A 122 1.09 5.93 14.10
CA LEU A 122 0.75 7.31 13.75
C LEU A 122 1.83 7.96 12.87
N VAL A 123 3.10 7.67 13.15
CA VAL A 123 4.22 8.24 12.39
C VAL A 123 4.12 7.98 10.89
N TYR A 124 3.60 6.82 10.47
CA TYR A 124 3.47 6.49 9.06
C TYR A 124 2.32 7.26 8.42
N ALA A 125 1.19 7.41 9.13
CA ALA A 125 0.06 8.21 8.66
C ALA A 125 0.43 9.72 8.55
N LEU A 126 1.33 10.21 9.42
CA LEU A 126 1.84 11.56 9.34
C LEU A 126 2.89 11.75 8.22
N LEU A 127 3.69 10.72 7.94
CA LEU A 127 4.73 10.77 6.91
C LEU A 127 4.15 10.77 5.50
N LEU A 128 3.06 10.03 5.28
CA LEU A 128 2.40 9.86 3.99
C LEU A 128 0.89 10.13 4.14
N PRO A 129 0.47 11.39 4.33
CA PRO A 129 -0.92 11.77 4.59
C PRO A 129 -1.88 11.48 3.42
N GLU A 130 -1.35 11.26 2.22
CA GLU A 130 -2.10 10.84 1.04
C GLU A 130 -2.56 9.38 1.08
N CYS A 131 -1.97 8.55 1.94
CA CYS A 131 -2.44 7.18 2.15
C CYS A 131 -3.72 7.19 2.99
N GLU A 132 -4.70 6.36 2.63
CA GLU A 132 -5.98 6.25 3.35
C GLU A 132 -5.77 5.73 4.78
N GLY A 133 -4.73 4.92 5.00
CA GLY A 133 -4.38 4.43 6.32
C GLY A 133 -3.21 3.46 6.31
N VAL A 134 -3.00 2.85 7.47
CA VAL A 134 -1.96 1.83 7.69
C VAL A 134 -2.63 0.46 7.78
N LEU A 135 -2.21 -0.48 6.92
CA LEU A 135 -2.57 -1.89 7.02
C LEU A 135 -1.60 -2.59 7.98
N PHE A 136 -2.12 -3.11 9.07
CA PHE A 136 -1.39 -4.06 9.89
C PHE A 136 -1.71 -5.48 9.43
N VAL A 137 -0.69 -6.20 8.97
CA VAL A 137 -0.81 -7.53 8.36
C VAL A 137 -0.14 -8.57 9.23
N ASP A 138 -0.91 -9.56 9.67
CA ASP A 138 -0.43 -10.75 10.36
C ASP A 138 -0.85 -11.99 9.57
N HIS A 139 0.07 -12.56 8.79
CA HIS A 139 -0.21 -13.77 8.02
C HIS A 139 -0.32 -15.02 8.90
N LYS A 140 0.27 -15.02 10.11
CA LYS A 140 0.21 -16.17 11.02
C LYS A 140 -1.18 -16.24 11.66
N GLU A 141 -1.69 -15.10 12.07
CA GLU A 141 -3.05 -14.93 12.62
C GLU A 141 -4.11 -14.67 11.54
N LEU A 142 -3.75 -14.77 10.25
CA LEU A 142 -4.60 -14.52 9.08
C LEU A 142 -5.45 -13.25 9.21
N THR A 143 -4.86 -12.17 9.73
CA THR A 143 -5.57 -10.94 10.04
C THR A 143 -4.98 -9.75 9.29
N ILE A 144 -5.84 -8.97 8.66
CA ILE A 144 -5.51 -7.65 8.09
C ILE A 144 -6.37 -6.62 8.80
N ARG A 145 -5.74 -5.63 9.45
CA ARG A 145 -6.44 -4.52 10.11
C ARG A 145 -6.13 -3.23 9.38
N ILE A 146 -7.16 -2.43 9.12
CA ILE A 146 -7.02 -1.07 8.58
C ILE A 146 -7.05 -0.11 9.75
N ILE A 147 -5.98 0.67 9.92
CA ILE A 147 -5.85 1.70 10.96
C ILE A 147 -5.91 3.06 10.28
N THR A 148 -6.88 3.87 10.67
CA THR A 148 -7.04 5.26 10.23
C THR A 148 -6.99 6.20 11.43
N PHE A 149 -6.43 7.39 11.23
CA PHE A 149 -6.27 8.39 12.28
C PHE A 149 -7.08 9.63 11.94
N ARG A 150 -7.79 10.19 12.92
CA ARG A 150 -8.54 11.45 12.81
C ARG A 150 -8.08 12.38 13.93
N PHE A 151 -7.88 13.65 13.62
CA PHE A 151 -7.39 14.67 14.56
C PHE A 151 -8.50 15.68 14.86
N GLY A 152 -8.62 16.09 16.13
CA GLY A 152 -9.51 17.18 16.55
C GLY A 152 -11.01 16.84 16.61
N SER A 153 -11.36 15.56 16.81
CA SER A 153 -12.75 15.11 17.02
C SER A 153 -13.32 15.50 18.36
#